data_AF-A0A365Y714-F1
#
_entry.id   AF-A0A365Y714-F1
#
_cell.length_a   1.000
_cell.length_b   1.000
_cell.length_c   1.000
_cell.angle_alpha   90.00
_cell.angle_beta   90.00
_cell.angle_gamma   90.00
#
_symmetry.space_group_name_H-M   'P 1'
#
loop_
_entity.id
_entity.type
_entity.pdbx_description
1 polymer ?
#
loop_
_entity_poly.entity_id
_entity_poly.type
_entity_poly.pdbx_seq_one_letter_code
_entity_poly.pdbx_strand_id
1 'polypeptide(L)'
;DSDPANADDGSAGKAGWAEDGDECSAGDPDRSPPQRKRKRLRPVVIAHLQLNDLKDLASSTAQTGHGVDLPPAALRQLLCQADLIPAVFNTDGVLLDFGRTKRFVPEVLQRAVLARDRYCLVPGCTATVEQLEFHHTDPYALGGETNLDKIAPGCKNHHIEFDHEVIKIVWVKG
;
A
#
# COMPACT_ATOMS: atom_id res chain seq x y z
N ASP A 1 -59.45 6.26 41.64
CA ASP A 1 -59.49 4.80 41.43
C ASP A 1 -58.16 4.16 41.76
N SER A 2 -58.15 3.45 42.89
CA SER A 2 -57.40 2.20 43.18
C SER A 2 -55.97 2.00 42.67
N ASP A 3 -55.01 2.03 43.60
CA ASP A 3 -53.96 0.99 43.78
C ASP A 3 -54.64 -0.37 44.15
N PRO A 4 -54.01 -1.59 44.15
CA PRO A 4 -52.60 -1.97 43.94
C PRO A 4 -52.34 -3.36 43.23
N ALA A 5 -51.06 -3.79 43.22
CA ALA A 5 -50.53 -5.16 43.49
C ALA A 5 -50.47 -6.32 42.45
N ASN A 6 -49.29 -6.97 42.49
CA ASN A 6 -48.93 -8.39 42.30
C ASN A 6 -48.88 -8.98 40.87
N ALA A 7 -47.97 -9.91 40.53
CA ALA A 7 -47.31 -10.90 41.38
C ALA A 7 -45.92 -11.32 40.86
N ASP A 8 -45.09 -11.75 41.82
CA ASP A 8 -43.90 -12.58 41.68
C ASP A 8 -44.22 -13.99 41.16
N ASP A 9 -43.33 -14.54 40.33
CA ASP A 9 -42.84 -15.92 40.43
C ASP A 9 -41.30 -15.85 40.27
N GLY A 10 -40.45 -16.37 41.16
CA GLY A 10 -40.57 -17.61 41.89
C GLY A 10 -39.47 -18.56 41.40
N SER A 11 -38.36 -18.61 42.16
CA SER A 11 -37.52 -19.81 42.35
C SER A 11 -36.54 -20.17 41.22
N ALA A 12 -35.24 -19.92 41.40
CA ALA A 12 -34.24 -20.80 42.04
C ALA A 12 -33.80 -22.00 41.19
N GLY A 13 -32.51 -22.05 40.85
CA GLY A 13 -31.90 -23.17 40.14
C GLY A 13 -30.38 -23.06 40.09
N LYS A 14 -29.74 -23.60 41.13
CA LYS A 14 -28.29 -23.67 41.38
C LYS A 14 -27.47 -24.06 40.13
N ALA A 15 -26.38 -23.34 39.88
CA ALA A 15 -25.26 -23.85 39.09
C ALA A 15 -24.56 -24.97 39.87
N GLY A 16 -25.07 -26.19 39.71
CA GLY A 16 -24.47 -27.41 40.22
C GLY A 16 -23.47 -27.98 39.22
N TRP A 17 -22.22 -28.07 39.66
CA TRP A 17 -21.20 -28.94 39.07
C TRP A 17 -21.45 -30.38 39.57
N ALA A 18 -21.49 -31.35 38.66
CA ALA A 18 -21.31 -32.80 38.90
C ALA A 18 -21.07 -33.45 37.52
N GLU A 19 -19.84 -33.88 37.20
CA GLU A 19 -19.19 -35.15 37.56
C GLU A 19 -19.61 -36.33 36.67
N ASP A 20 -18.62 -36.72 35.83
CA ASP A 20 -18.20 -38.09 35.51
C ASP A 20 -19.18 -39.06 34.84
N GLY A 21 -19.03 -39.16 33.51
CA GLY A 21 -19.42 -40.32 32.71
C GLY A 21 -18.23 -40.79 31.89
N ASP A 22 -17.47 -41.74 32.45
CA ASP A 22 -16.47 -42.56 31.77
C ASP A 22 -17.14 -43.38 30.64
N GLU A 23 -17.10 -42.88 29.42
CA GLU A 23 -17.26 -43.69 28.20
C GLU A 23 -15.96 -43.63 27.40
N CYS A 24 -15.04 -44.55 27.72
CA CYS A 24 -13.92 -44.89 26.86
C CYS A 24 -14.43 -45.56 25.58
N SER A 25 -15.00 -44.75 24.68
CA SER A 25 -15.18 -45.13 23.28
C SER A 25 -13.81 -45.23 22.65
N ALA A 26 -13.34 -46.46 22.39
CA ALA A 26 -12.18 -46.68 21.55
C ALA A 26 -12.42 -45.98 20.21
N GLY A 27 -11.74 -44.86 19.99
CA GLY A 27 -11.84 -44.08 18.76
C GLY A 27 -11.54 -44.96 17.56
N ASP A 28 -12.31 -44.77 16.48
CA ASP A 28 -12.17 -45.48 15.22
C ASP A 28 -10.70 -45.43 14.73
N PRO A 29 -10.00 -46.58 14.60
CA PRO A 29 -8.59 -46.62 14.21
C PRO A 29 -8.35 -46.16 12.77
N ASP A 30 -9.41 -46.05 11.95
CA ASP A 30 -9.36 -45.55 10.58
C ASP A 30 -9.63 -44.04 10.48
N ARG A 31 -9.92 -43.37 11.61
CA ARG A 31 -10.14 -41.92 11.62
C ARG A 31 -8.82 -41.18 11.57
N SER A 32 -8.35 -40.95 10.34
CA SER A 32 -7.24 -40.03 10.06
C SER A 32 -7.43 -38.71 10.81
N PRO A 33 -6.42 -38.21 11.55
CA PRO A 33 -6.53 -36.96 12.27
C PRO A 33 -6.96 -35.82 11.33
N PRO A 34 -7.82 -34.88 11.77
CA PRO A 34 -8.21 -33.75 10.95
C PRO A 34 -6.96 -32.98 10.54
N GLN A 35 -6.66 -32.95 9.23
CA GLN A 35 -5.51 -32.23 8.72
C GLN A 35 -5.69 -30.73 9.03
N ARG A 36 -4.90 -30.24 9.99
CA ARG A 36 -4.89 -28.82 10.36
C ARG A 36 -4.48 -28.02 9.13
N LYS A 37 -5.43 -27.31 8.51
CA LYS A 37 -5.17 -26.40 7.39
C LYS A 37 -4.08 -25.41 7.81
N ARG A 38 -2.85 -25.63 7.34
CA ARG A 38 -1.73 -24.72 7.62
C ARG A 38 -2.05 -23.38 6.94
N LYS A 39 -2.26 -22.34 7.73
CA LYS A 39 -2.42 -20.98 7.21
C LYS A 39 -1.13 -20.63 6.48
N ARG A 40 -1.20 -20.40 5.17
CA ARG A 40 -0.06 -19.91 4.39
C ARG A 40 0.29 -18.51 4.91
N LEU A 41 1.49 -18.37 5.46
CA LEU A 41 2.02 -17.05 5.82
C LEU A 41 2.33 -16.30 4.52
N ARG A 42 1.90 -15.04 4.43
CA ARG A 42 2.33 -14.10 3.39
C ARG A 42 3.35 -13.16 4.04
N PRO A 43 4.65 -13.47 3.99
CA PRO A 43 5.66 -12.60 4.58
C PRO A 43 5.75 -11.30 3.78
N VAL A 44 5.78 -10.17 4.48
CA VAL A 44 6.14 -8.87 3.91
C VAL A 44 7.57 -8.58 4.36
N VAL A 45 8.47 -8.38 3.41
CA VAL A 45 9.87 -8.08 3.66
C VAL A 45 10.18 -6.72 3.06
N ILE A 46 10.71 -5.81 3.87
CA ILE A 46 11.26 -4.55 3.40
C ILE A 46 12.76 -4.76 3.24
N ALA A 47 13.29 -4.47 2.05
CA ALA A 47 14.70 -4.56 1.73
C ALA A 47 15.20 -3.22 1.18
N HIS A 48 16.31 -2.73 1.71
CA HIS A 48 17.01 -1.54 1.28
C HIS A 48 18.19 -1.93 0.40
N LEU A 49 18.25 -1.37 -0.81
CA LEU A 49 19.37 -1.47 -1.76
C LEU A 49 19.36 -0.28 -2.72
N GLN A 50 20.48 -0.04 -3.39
CA GLN A 50 20.54 0.99 -4.42
C GLN A 50 19.75 0.58 -5.67
N LEU A 51 19.15 1.55 -6.35
CA LEU A 51 18.37 1.30 -7.56
C LEU A 51 19.21 0.66 -8.68
N ASN A 52 20.48 1.05 -8.81
CA ASN A 52 21.38 0.48 -9.82
C ASN A 52 21.64 -1.01 -9.55
N ASP A 53 21.81 -1.39 -8.29
CA ASP A 53 22.02 -2.78 -7.91
C ASP A 53 20.77 -3.63 -8.17
N LEU A 54 19.58 -3.07 -7.93
CA LEU A 54 18.31 -3.73 -8.28
C LEU A 54 18.17 -3.92 -9.80
N LYS A 55 18.50 -2.89 -10.59
CA LYS A 55 18.49 -2.95 -12.07
C LYS A 55 19.51 -3.95 -12.61
N ASP A 56 20.64 -4.11 -11.92
CA ASP A 56 21.69 -5.06 -12.22
C ASP A 56 21.43 -6.44 -11.56
N LEU A 57 20.18 -6.92 -11.68
CA LEU A 57 19.76 -8.25 -11.20
C LEU A 57 20.06 -8.52 -9.71
N ALA A 58 19.91 -7.50 -8.88
CA ALA A 58 20.28 -7.56 -7.47
C ALA A 58 21.73 -8.04 -7.29
N SER A 59 22.68 -7.38 -7.95
CA SER A 59 24.10 -7.77 -7.96
C SER A 59 24.80 -7.57 -6.62
N SER A 60 24.27 -6.70 -5.76
CA SER A 60 24.80 -6.41 -4.43
C SER A 60 23.93 -6.96 -3.29
N THR A 61 24.49 -6.94 -2.08
CA THR A 61 23.78 -7.27 -0.84
C THR A 61 22.72 -6.20 -0.54
N ALA A 62 21.48 -6.62 -0.27
CA ALA A 62 20.46 -5.73 0.30
C ALA A 62 20.42 -5.88 1.82
N GLN A 63 19.83 -4.94 2.52
CA GLN A 63 19.61 -5.03 3.96
C GLN A 63 18.12 -5.05 4.27
N THR A 64 17.66 -5.97 5.11
CA THR A 64 16.27 -5.94 5.60
C THR A 64 15.98 -4.69 6.41
N GLY A 65 14.70 -4.37 6.61
CA GLY A 65 14.26 -3.34 7.57
C GLY A 65 14.71 -3.58 9.03
N HIS A 66 15.24 -4.76 9.35
CA HIS A 66 15.80 -5.11 10.67
C HIS A 66 17.33 -5.11 10.70
N GLY A 67 18.00 -4.62 9.66
CA GLY A 67 19.46 -4.55 9.60
C GLY A 67 20.15 -5.86 9.25
N VAL A 68 19.40 -6.91 8.88
CA VAL A 68 19.98 -8.19 8.44
C VAL A 68 20.36 -8.11 6.97
N ASP A 69 21.60 -8.42 6.65
CA ASP A 69 22.10 -8.48 5.29
C ASP A 69 21.53 -9.69 4.53
N LEU A 70 20.97 -9.42 3.36
CA LEU A 70 20.48 -10.39 2.40
C LEU A 70 21.48 -10.55 1.26
N PRO A 71 22.11 -11.74 1.15
CA PRO A 71 23.01 -11.99 0.03
C PRO A 71 22.24 -11.98 -1.30
N PRO A 72 22.88 -11.55 -2.41
CA PRO A 72 22.28 -11.45 -3.74
C PRO A 72 21.42 -12.65 -4.16
N ALA A 73 21.89 -13.87 -3.90
CA ALA A 73 21.18 -15.09 -4.28
C ALA A 73 19.85 -15.28 -3.51
N ALA A 74 19.86 -15.01 -2.20
CA ALA A 74 18.67 -15.09 -1.36
C ALA A 74 17.67 -13.97 -1.72
N LEU A 75 18.18 -12.77 -2.00
CA LEU A 75 17.35 -11.67 -2.47
C LEU A 75 16.66 -12.01 -3.79
N ARG A 76 17.40 -12.49 -4.80
CA ARG A 76 16.82 -12.94 -6.08
C ARG A 76 15.74 -13.99 -5.89
N GLN A 77 15.96 -14.97 -5.01
CA GLN A 77 14.98 -16.01 -4.71
C GLN A 77 13.68 -15.43 -4.11
N LEU A 78 13.79 -14.44 -3.22
CA LEU A 78 12.62 -13.73 -2.70
C LEU A 78 11.92 -12.91 -3.79
N LEU A 79 12.68 -12.19 -4.62
CA LEU A 79 12.15 -11.37 -5.72
C LEU A 79 11.36 -12.21 -6.74
N CYS A 80 11.74 -13.47 -6.99
CA CYS A 80 11.01 -14.36 -7.90
C CYS A 80 9.58 -14.68 -7.45
N GLN A 81 9.25 -14.50 -6.18
CA GLN A 81 7.95 -14.87 -5.59
C GLN A 81 7.23 -13.69 -4.93
N ALA A 82 7.82 -12.50 -5.00
CA ALA A 82 7.31 -11.31 -4.32
C ALA A 82 6.47 -10.44 -5.26
N ASP A 83 5.39 -9.88 -4.72
CA ASP A 83 4.77 -8.69 -5.28
C ASP A 83 5.65 -7.48 -4.93
N LEU A 84 6.26 -6.86 -5.94
CA LEU A 84 7.20 -5.74 -5.74
C LEU A 84 6.47 -4.42 -5.65
N ILE A 85 6.69 -3.70 -4.54
CA ILE A 85 6.26 -2.31 -4.37
C ILE A 85 7.54 -1.46 -4.32
N PRO A 86 7.93 -0.78 -5.40
CA PRO A 86 9.07 0.12 -5.39
C PRO A 86 8.75 1.35 -4.50
N ALA A 87 9.75 1.82 -3.77
CA ALA A 87 9.68 3.06 -3.01
C ALA A 87 10.88 3.92 -3.38
N VAL A 88 10.63 5.01 -4.11
CA VAL A 88 11.67 5.99 -4.43
C VAL A 88 11.69 7.02 -3.30
N PHE A 89 12.83 7.16 -2.63
CA PHE A 89 13.02 8.15 -1.59
C PHE A 89 13.93 9.28 -2.08
N ASN A 90 13.72 10.50 -1.58
CA ASN A 90 14.72 11.56 -1.71
C ASN A 90 15.93 11.28 -0.80
N THR A 91 16.94 12.17 -0.83
CA THR A 91 18.17 12.03 -0.03
C THR A 91 17.94 11.99 1.48
N ASP A 92 16.80 12.49 1.96
CA ASP A 92 16.41 12.51 3.38
C ASP A 92 15.52 11.31 3.76
N GLY A 93 15.31 10.35 2.85
CA GLY A 93 14.46 9.18 3.10
C GLY A 93 12.95 9.47 2.98
N VAL A 94 12.55 10.55 2.33
CA VAL A 94 11.14 10.91 2.11
C VAL A 94 10.63 10.31 0.81
N LEU A 95 9.50 9.61 0.90
CA LEU A 95 8.86 8.92 -0.22
C LEU A 95 8.42 9.90 -1.32
N LEU A 96 8.75 9.59 -2.57
CA LEU A 96 8.36 10.30 -3.79
C LEU A 96 7.47 9.45 -4.71
N ASP A 97 7.28 8.16 -4.38
CA ASP A 97 6.41 7.22 -5.08
C ASP A 97 5.29 6.79 -4.12
N PHE A 98 4.08 7.33 -4.31
CA PHE A 98 2.94 7.04 -3.45
C PHE A 98 1.99 5.99 -4.04
N GLY A 99 2.23 5.55 -5.28
CA GLY A 99 1.34 4.69 -6.05
C GLY A 99 -0.10 5.20 -5.98
N ARG A 100 -1.01 4.37 -5.45
CA ARG A 100 -2.44 4.73 -5.26
C ARG A 100 -2.84 5.00 -3.82
N THR A 101 -1.89 5.15 -2.90
CA THR A 101 -2.19 5.41 -1.48
C THR A 101 -2.67 6.84 -1.22
N LYS A 102 -2.38 7.76 -2.15
CA LYS A 102 -2.79 9.16 -2.11
C LYS A 102 -3.43 9.55 -3.42
N ARG A 103 -4.63 10.12 -3.36
CA ARG A 103 -5.29 10.74 -4.52
C ARG A 103 -4.73 12.12 -4.82
N PHE A 104 -4.55 12.95 -3.80
CA PHE A 104 -4.01 14.30 -3.95
C PHE A 104 -2.49 14.27 -3.90
N VAL A 105 -1.84 15.05 -4.76
CA VAL A 105 -0.39 15.15 -4.86
C VAL A 105 0.16 15.76 -3.56
N PRO A 106 0.94 15.01 -2.74
CA PRO A 106 1.48 15.52 -1.48
C PRO A 106 2.53 16.62 -1.70
N GLU A 107 2.71 17.52 -0.74
CA GLU A 107 3.62 18.67 -0.88
C GLU A 107 5.07 18.28 -1.23
N VAL A 108 5.59 17.18 -0.66
CA VAL A 108 6.93 16.70 -1.02
C VAL A 108 7.04 16.34 -2.51
N LEU A 109 5.99 15.74 -3.07
CA LEU A 109 5.94 15.38 -4.48
C LEU A 109 5.76 16.62 -5.35
N GLN A 110 4.96 17.59 -4.91
CA GLN A 110 4.83 18.90 -5.57
C GLN A 110 6.18 19.59 -5.70
N ARG A 111 6.96 19.67 -4.60
CA ARG A 111 8.30 20.25 -4.60
C ARG A 111 9.25 19.50 -5.54
N ALA A 112 9.19 18.17 -5.57
CA ALA A 112 10.00 17.36 -6.47
C ALA A 112 9.63 17.59 -7.95
N VAL A 113 8.34 17.69 -8.28
CA VAL A 113 7.86 18.04 -9.62
C VAL A 113 8.33 19.44 -10.02
N LEU A 114 8.20 20.43 -9.14
CA LEU A 114 8.69 21.79 -9.40
C LEU A 114 10.21 21.86 -9.58
N ALA A 115 10.98 21.06 -8.82
CA ALA A 115 12.42 20.96 -9.01
C ALA A 115 12.78 20.35 -10.39
N ARG A 116 11.98 19.39 -10.87
CA ARG A 116 12.17 18.78 -12.19
C ARG A 116 11.81 19.73 -13.34
N ASP A 117 10.62 20.31 -13.30
CA ASP A 117 10.00 20.95 -14.47
C ASP A 117 10.02 22.49 -14.41
N ARG A 118 10.09 23.07 -13.21
CA ARG A 118 10.21 24.51 -12.89
C ARG A 118 9.05 25.42 -13.33
N TYR A 119 8.34 25.08 -14.40
CA TYR A 119 7.31 25.90 -15.03
C TYR A 119 6.15 25.03 -15.52
N CYS A 120 5.09 25.67 -16.02
CA CYS A 120 4.06 24.97 -16.78
C CYS A 120 4.70 24.28 -18.01
N LEU A 121 4.32 23.03 -18.27
CA LEU A 121 4.88 22.25 -19.40
C LEU A 121 4.47 22.76 -20.78
N VAL A 122 3.45 23.62 -20.88
CA VAL A 122 3.00 24.15 -22.18
C VAL A 122 3.99 25.20 -22.69
N PRO A 123 4.60 25.00 -23.88
CA PRO A 123 5.59 25.92 -24.42
C PRO A 123 5.07 27.36 -24.53
N GLY A 124 5.87 28.32 -24.06
CA GLY A 124 5.52 29.74 -24.11
C GLY A 124 4.59 30.22 -22.99
N CYS A 125 4.15 29.33 -22.09
CA CYS A 125 3.44 29.76 -20.89
C CYS A 125 4.38 30.51 -19.94
N THR A 126 3.94 31.67 -19.43
CA THR A 126 4.70 32.55 -18.52
C THR A 126 4.13 32.58 -17.10
N ALA A 127 3.27 31.62 -16.75
CA ALA A 127 2.71 31.51 -15.41
C ALA A 127 3.81 31.34 -14.36
N THR A 128 3.66 32.00 -13.21
CA THR A 128 4.58 31.85 -12.08
C THR A 128 4.35 30.54 -11.35
N VAL A 129 5.29 30.14 -10.50
CA VAL A 129 5.23 28.86 -9.76
C VAL A 129 4.00 28.80 -8.85
N GLU A 130 3.58 29.92 -8.28
CA GLU A 130 2.40 30.03 -7.41
C GLU A 130 1.08 29.81 -8.16
N GLN A 131 1.09 29.87 -9.50
CA GLN A 131 -0.07 29.67 -10.36
C GLN A 131 -0.17 28.24 -10.90
N LEU A 132 0.77 27.37 -10.53
CA LEU A 132 0.82 25.99 -11.00
C LEU A 132 0.00 25.05 -10.12
N GLU A 133 -0.68 24.14 -10.79
CA GLU A 133 -1.45 23.02 -10.25
C GLU A 133 -0.83 21.71 -10.76
N PHE A 134 -1.05 20.62 -10.04
CA PHE A 134 -0.38 19.33 -10.28
C PHE A 134 -1.38 18.31 -10.82
N HIS A 135 -1.20 17.98 -12.10
CA HIS A 135 -2.09 17.11 -12.86
C HIS A 135 -1.55 15.68 -12.93
N HIS A 136 -2.43 14.69 -12.78
CA HIS A 136 -2.12 13.30 -13.07
C HIS A 136 -2.15 13.05 -14.58
N THR A 137 -0.99 12.82 -15.19
CA THR A 137 -0.88 12.56 -16.64
C THR A 137 -1.69 11.36 -17.13
N ASP A 138 -1.84 10.35 -16.27
CA ASP A 138 -2.83 9.28 -16.40
C ASP A 138 -3.96 9.59 -15.38
N PRO A 139 -5.23 9.81 -15.80
CA PRO A 139 -6.27 10.23 -14.86
C PRO A 139 -6.42 9.27 -13.67
N TYR A 140 -6.41 9.81 -12.45
CA TYR A 140 -6.47 8.99 -11.21
C TYR A 140 -7.73 8.09 -11.17
N ALA A 141 -8.85 8.59 -11.70
CA ALA A 141 -10.11 7.84 -11.79
C ALA A 141 -10.00 6.60 -12.70
N LEU A 142 -9.09 6.61 -13.66
CA LEU A 142 -8.81 5.52 -14.59
C LEU A 142 -7.64 4.62 -14.14
N GLY A 143 -7.17 4.81 -12.91
CA GLY A 143 -6.11 3.98 -12.33
C GLY A 143 -4.72 4.63 -12.31
N GLY A 144 -4.60 5.90 -12.68
CA GLY A 144 -3.35 6.64 -12.57
C GLY A 144 -2.76 6.69 -11.15
N GLU A 145 -1.44 6.83 -11.10
CA GLU A 145 -0.64 6.80 -9.86
C GLU A 145 -0.13 8.19 -9.47
N THR A 146 0.10 8.39 -8.19
CA THR A 146 0.63 9.63 -7.61
C THR A 146 2.14 9.51 -7.42
N ASN A 147 2.86 9.50 -8.55
CA ASN A 147 4.30 9.26 -8.63
C ASN A 147 5.00 10.39 -9.40
N LEU A 148 6.29 10.59 -9.15
CA LEU A 148 7.03 11.73 -9.73
C LEU A 148 6.92 11.78 -11.25
N ASP A 149 7.07 10.65 -11.94
CA ASP A 149 6.97 10.51 -13.39
C ASP A 149 5.52 10.49 -13.93
N LYS A 150 4.52 10.55 -13.05
CA LYS A 150 3.09 10.54 -13.41
C LYS A 150 2.37 11.85 -13.13
N ILE A 151 3.04 12.77 -12.44
CA ILE A 151 2.51 14.10 -12.16
C ILE A 151 3.21 15.14 -13.04
N ALA A 152 2.43 16.09 -13.55
CA ALA A 152 2.91 17.22 -14.35
C ALA A 152 2.36 18.56 -13.86
N PRO A 153 3.16 19.64 -13.89
CA PRO A 153 2.68 20.97 -13.53
C PRO A 153 2.00 21.69 -14.71
N GLY A 154 0.84 22.28 -14.45
CA GLY A 154 0.10 23.13 -15.38
C GLY A 154 -0.38 24.40 -14.70
N CYS A 155 -0.38 25.55 -15.37
CA CYS A 155 -1.12 26.69 -14.84
C CYS A 155 -2.62 26.37 -14.85
N LYS A 156 -3.44 27.06 -14.05
CA LYS A 156 -4.89 26.80 -13.97
C LYS A 156 -5.58 26.59 -15.34
N ASN A 157 -5.28 27.42 -16.35
CA ASN A 157 -5.86 27.26 -17.68
C ASN A 157 -5.41 25.96 -18.36
N HIS A 158 -4.10 25.70 -18.39
CA HIS A 158 -3.58 24.49 -19.03
C HIS A 158 -3.90 23.22 -18.23
N HIS A 159 -4.05 23.30 -16.90
CA HIS A 159 -4.52 22.19 -16.07
C HIS A 159 -5.94 21.76 -16.48
N ILE A 160 -6.83 22.73 -16.72
CA ILE A 160 -8.17 22.47 -17.28
C ILE A 160 -8.05 21.82 -18.66
N GLU A 161 -7.15 22.31 -19.52
CA GLU A 161 -6.92 21.71 -20.84
C GLU A 161 -6.35 20.29 -20.77
N PHE A 162 -5.54 19.96 -19.75
CA PHE A 162 -5.09 18.61 -19.47
C PHE A 162 -6.26 17.73 -19.01
N ASP A 163 -7.07 18.20 -18.06
CA ASP A 163 -8.24 17.49 -17.53
C ASP A 163 -9.27 17.15 -18.62
N HIS A 164 -9.42 18.03 -19.61
CA HIS A 164 -10.32 17.84 -20.74
C HIS A 164 -9.66 17.18 -21.97
N GLU A 165 -8.43 16.68 -21.83
CA GLU A 165 -7.66 16.03 -22.89
C GLU A 165 -7.49 16.89 -24.17
N VAL A 166 -7.59 18.22 -24.04
CA VAL A 166 -7.28 19.17 -25.12
C VAL A 166 -5.78 19.15 -25.40
N ILE A 167 -4.98 19.09 -24.33
CA ILE A 167 -3.54 18.87 -24.39
C ILE A 167 -3.22 17.57 -23.66
N LYS A 168 -2.50 16.68 -24.33
CA LYS A 168 -2.03 15.42 -23.75
C LYS A 168 -0.53 15.44 -23.52
N ILE A 169 -0.13 15.08 -22.30
CA ILE A 169 1.27 14.94 -21.93
C ILE A 169 1.73 13.52 -22.27
N VAL A 170 2.82 13.41 -23.03
CA VAL A 170 3.41 12.13 -23.42
C VAL A 170 4.87 12.11 -23.02
N TRP A 171 5.23 11.15 -22.16
CA TRP A 171 6.61 10.94 -21.73
C TRP A 171 7.38 10.17 -22.80
N VAL A 172 8.42 10.78 -23.37
CA VAL A 172 9.33 10.13 -24.31
C VAL A 172 10.56 9.65 -23.56
N LYS A 173 10.89 8.35 -23.69
CA LYS A 173 12.14 7.82 -23.16
C LYS A 173 13.28 8.27 -24.07
N GLY A 174 14.23 9.01 -23.49
CA GLY A 174 15.51 9.34 -24.13
C GLY A 174 16.48 8.17 -24.13
#